data_AF-A0A9W6RLS1-F1
#
_entry.id   AF-A0A9W6RLS1-F1
#
_cell.length_a   1.000
_cell.length_b   1.000
_cell.length_c   1.000
_cell.angle_alpha   90.00
_cell.angle_beta   90.00
_cell.angle_gamma   90.00
#
_symmetry.space_group_name_H-M   'P 1'
#
loop_
_entity.id
_entity.type
_entity.pdbx_description
1 polymer ?
#
loop_
_entity_poly.entity_id
_entity_poly.type
_entity_poly.pdbx_seq_one_letter_code
_entity_poly.pdbx_strand_id
1 'polypeptide(L)'
;MVVMRLKIRRGHAPGHRGTWRREAVEFGALFIAAGIAHVFSTALGHRESGSVILISLGVALCALVAAHLWWAHRRSRPRDVIASPPARLWRVRAQVRDTPGQLAALAAAIAAAGGNIMSLNSQSDLGGTVDELYVRMPAPIPAETLVRALTSAGGREVSVLPATMHQLVDPITRALLLASSVGADPRRLPAALAAMLDAHPLPAGRARSRETLLLAPATGRPIRLHRPGLPFTATETARALVMLELARRLDDPCPT
;
A
#
# COMPACT_ATOMS: atom_id res chain seq x y z
N MET A 1 1.19 45.85 9.26
CA MET A 1 1.77 44.86 10.20
C MET A 1 0.62 44.19 10.95
N VAL A 2 0.17 43.02 10.49
CA VAL A 2 -0.91 42.24 11.13
C VAL A 2 -0.41 40.80 11.24
N VAL A 3 -0.02 40.39 12.44
CA VAL A 3 0.45 39.03 12.73
C VAL A 3 -0.78 38.13 12.91
N MET A 4 -1.09 37.35 11.89
CA MET A 4 -2.14 36.33 11.95
C MET A 4 -1.61 35.12 12.74
N ARG A 5 -1.94 35.05 14.03
CA ARG A 5 -1.65 33.91 14.90
C ARG A 5 -2.42 32.67 14.41
N LEU A 6 -1.70 31.74 13.78
CA LEU A 6 -2.21 30.43 13.42
C LEU A 6 -2.41 29.59 14.70
N LYS A 7 -3.64 29.59 15.23
CA LYS A 7 -4.05 28.70 16.33
C LYS A 7 -4.28 27.31 15.76
N ILE A 8 -3.26 26.45 15.82
CA ILE A 8 -3.36 25.04 15.45
C ILE A 8 -4.32 24.38 16.44
N ARG A 9 -5.58 24.17 16.02
CA ARG A 9 -6.49 23.25 16.69
C ARG A 9 -5.90 21.85 16.54
N ARG A 10 -5.44 21.27 17.65
CA ARG A 10 -5.14 19.84 17.74
C ARG A 10 -6.44 19.08 17.44
N GLY A 11 -6.55 18.56 16.23
CA GLY A 11 -7.58 17.58 15.87
C GLY A 11 -7.39 16.34 16.74
N HIS A 12 -8.43 16.00 17.49
CA HIS A 12 -8.52 14.70 18.15
C HIS A 12 -8.44 13.61 17.07
N ALA A 13 -7.42 12.76 17.15
CA ALA A 13 -7.31 11.57 16.33
C ALA A 13 -8.47 10.62 16.65
N PRO A 14 -9.25 10.17 15.65
CA PRO A 14 -10.24 9.11 15.87
C PRO A 14 -9.54 7.75 15.86
N GLY A 15 -9.84 6.90 16.85
CA GLY A 15 -9.83 5.45 16.64
C GLY A 15 -8.73 4.58 17.25
N HIS A 16 -8.04 4.98 18.32
CA HIS A 16 -7.12 4.10 19.07
C HIS A 16 -7.83 3.00 19.91
N ARG A 17 -9.09 2.67 19.60
CA ARG A 17 -9.89 1.68 20.35
C ARG A 17 -9.78 0.26 19.78
N GLY A 18 -9.40 0.12 18.51
CA GLY A 18 -9.28 -1.17 17.82
C GLY A 18 -7.97 -1.91 18.13
N THR A 19 -6.85 -1.19 18.16
CA THR A 19 -5.52 -1.76 18.47
C THR A 19 -5.42 -2.15 19.94
N TRP A 20 -5.92 -1.31 20.85
CA TRP A 20 -5.86 -1.57 22.29
C TRP A 20 -6.62 -2.82 22.73
N ARG A 21 -7.77 -3.12 22.10
CA ARG A 21 -8.49 -4.38 22.36
C ARG A 21 -7.71 -5.59 21.85
N ARG A 22 -7.01 -5.46 20.72
CA ARG A 22 -6.20 -6.55 20.16
C ARG A 22 -4.95 -6.80 21.00
N GLU A 23 -4.25 -5.74 21.40
CA GLU A 23 -3.12 -5.80 22.31
C GLU A 23 -3.54 -6.39 23.66
N ALA A 24 -4.67 -5.95 24.24
CA ALA A 24 -5.19 -6.52 25.49
C ALA A 24 -5.55 -8.01 25.38
N VAL A 25 -6.08 -8.46 24.23
CA VAL A 25 -6.36 -9.89 23.97
C VAL A 25 -5.06 -10.67 23.79
N GLU A 26 -4.06 -10.11 23.10
CA GLU A 26 -2.74 -10.74 22.92
C GLU A 26 -1.99 -10.85 24.26
N PHE A 27 -1.95 -9.79 25.06
CA PHE A 27 -1.40 -9.83 26.41
C PHE A 27 -2.18 -10.79 27.31
N GLY A 28 -3.52 -10.79 27.23
CA GLY A 28 -4.36 -11.74 27.97
C GLY A 28 -4.06 -13.19 27.60
N ALA A 29 -3.88 -13.49 26.31
CA ALA A 29 -3.50 -14.81 25.84
C ALA A 29 -2.09 -15.22 26.33
N LEU A 30 -1.12 -14.29 26.32
CA LEU A 30 0.22 -14.50 26.88
C LEU A 30 0.19 -14.78 28.38
N PHE A 31 -0.59 -14.02 29.16
CA PHE A 31 -0.73 -14.23 30.59
C PHE A 31 -1.44 -15.55 30.92
N ILE A 32 -2.47 -15.92 30.16
CA ILE A 32 -3.14 -17.22 30.31
C ILE A 32 -2.19 -18.36 29.94
N ALA A 33 -1.45 -18.24 28.85
CA ALA A 33 -0.46 -19.25 28.45
C ALA A 33 0.66 -19.41 29.49
N ALA A 34 1.19 -18.30 30.01
CA ALA A 34 2.19 -18.30 31.08
C ALA A 34 1.62 -18.88 32.38
N GLY A 35 0.37 -18.53 32.73
CA GLY A 35 -0.33 -19.08 33.89
C GLY A 35 -0.54 -20.58 33.78
N ILE A 36 -1.02 -21.07 32.63
CA ILE A 36 -1.17 -22.50 32.36
C ILE A 36 0.19 -23.20 32.43
N ALA A 37 1.24 -22.64 31.82
CA ALA A 37 2.59 -23.20 31.87
C ALA A 37 3.14 -23.26 33.30
N HIS A 38 2.88 -22.24 34.12
CA HIS A 38 3.31 -22.19 35.52
C HIS A 38 2.55 -23.20 36.40
N VAL A 39 1.22 -23.32 36.22
CA VAL A 39 0.39 -24.33 36.89
C VAL A 39 0.83 -25.74 36.46
N PHE A 40 1.15 -25.96 35.19
CA PHE A 40 1.66 -27.24 34.71
C PHE A 40 3.05 -27.55 35.31
N SER A 41 3.95 -26.56 35.33
CA SER A 41 5.28 -26.69 35.92
C SER A 41 5.24 -27.00 37.41
N THR A 42 4.30 -26.41 38.15
CA THR A 42 4.15 -26.64 39.59
C THR A 42 3.43 -27.95 39.89
N ALA A 43 2.43 -28.33 39.09
CA ALA A 43 1.69 -29.59 39.22
C ALA A 43 2.51 -30.82 38.80
N LEU A 44 3.35 -30.74 37.77
CA LEU A 44 4.21 -31.84 37.31
C LEU A 44 5.61 -31.82 37.91
N GLY A 45 6.05 -30.70 38.51
CA GLY A 45 7.40 -30.54 39.05
C GLY A 45 7.77 -31.46 40.21
N HIS A 46 6.79 -32.12 40.84
CA HIS A 46 7.00 -33.05 41.95
C HIS A 46 7.13 -34.52 41.53
N ARG A 47 7.08 -34.85 40.23
CA ARG A 47 7.44 -36.18 39.71
C ARG A 47 8.76 -36.07 38.95
N GLU A 48 9.67 -37.02 39.18
CA GLU A 48 11.02 -37.07 38.56
C GLU A 48 11.01 -36.95 37.02
N SER A 49 9.86 -37.18 36.36
CA SER A 49 9.70 -37.10 34.90
C SER A 49 9.09 -35.77 34.38
N GLY A 50 8.65 -34.86 35.25
CA GLY A 50 7.89 -33.66 34.86
C GLY A 50 8.66 -32.70 33.93
N SER A 51 9.94 -32.47 34.24
CA SER A 51 10.81 -31.60 33.45
C SER A 51 11.07 -32.16 32.04
N VAL A 52 11.20 -33.48 31.91
CA VAL A 52 11.45 -34.15 30.62
C VAL A 52 10.22 -34.06 29.70
N ILE A 53 9.01 -34.18 30.25
CA ILE A 53 7.76 -34.03 29.50
C ILE A 53 7.62 -32.58 29.00
N LEU A 54 7.96 -31.59 29.81
CA LEU A 54 7.86 -30.18 29.41
C LEU A 54 8.85 -29.83 28.29
N ILE A 55 10.10 -30.30 28.40
CA ILE A 55 11.13 -30.09 27.37
C ILE A 55 10.73 -30.81 26.07
N SER A 56 10.29 -32.07 26.14
CA SER A 56 9.88 -32.81 24.95
C SER A 56 8.66 -32.21 24.25
N LEU A 57 7.68 -31.69 24.99
CA LEU A 57 6.53 -30.98 24.43
C LEU A 57 6.95 -29.66 23.78
N GLY A 58 7.83 -28.89 24.42
CA GLY A 58 8.38 -27.65 23.86
C GLY A 58 9.14 -27.91 22.56
N VAL A 59 9.99 -28.93 22.52
CA VAL A 59 10.72 -29.36 21.32
C VAL A 59 9.75 -29.82 20.22
N ALA A 60 8.71 -30.59 20.56
CA ALA A 60 7.71 -31.04 19.59
C ALA A 60 6.93 -29.85 18.98
N LEU A 61 6.59 -28.85 19.79
CA LEU A 61 5.88 -27.65 19.33
C LEU A 61 6.78 -26.77 18.44
N CYS A 62 8.04 -26.57 18.84
CA CYS A 62 9.05 -25.91 18.01
C CYS A 62 9.26 -26.63 16.68
N ALA A 63 9.33 -27.97 16.69
CA ALA A 63 9.46 -28.78 15.48
C ALA A 63 8.23 -28.67 14.58
N LEU A 64 7.02 -28.67 15.15
CA LEU A 64 5.78 -28.50 14.39
C LEU A 64 5.69 -27.10 13.76
N VAL A 65 6.03 -26.05 14.51
CA VAL A 65 6.08 -24.67 14.00
C VAL A 65 7.15 -24.53 12.93
N ALA A 66 8.35 -25.07 13.15
CA ALA A 66 9.43 -25.07 12.16
C ALA A 66 9.04 -25.82 10.88
N ALA A 67 8.37 -26.98 11.01
CA ALA A 67 7.82 -27.71 9.88
C ALA A 67 6.75 -26.89 9.15
N HIS A 68 5.80 -26.27 9.86
CA HIS A 68 4.76 -25.45 9.25
C HIS A 68 5.34 -24.24 8.51
N LEU A 69 6.30 -23.54 9.12
CA LEU A 69 7.01 -22.41 8.51
C LEU A 69 7.86 -22.85 7.31
N TRP A 70 8.54 -23.98 7.40
CA TRP A 70 9.30 -24.54 6.28
C TRP A 70 8.41 -25.03 5.15
N TRP A 71 7.24 -25.60 5.43
CA TRP A 71 6.25 -25.98 4.43
C TRP A 71 5.67 -24.75 3.73
N ALA A 72 5.39 -23.67 4.47
CA ALA A 72 4.98 -22.39 3.91
C ALA A 72 6.10 -21.76 3.07
N HIS A 73 7.35 -21.83 3.52
CA HIS A 73 8.51 -21.29 2.82
C HIS A 73 8.90 -22.12 1.59
N ARG A 74 8.75 -23.45 1.60
CA ARG A 74 9.01 -24.33 0.45
C ARG A 74 8.02 -24.12 -0.70
N ARG A 75 6.83 -23.58 -0.44
CA ARG A 75 5.93 -23.12 -1.51
C ARG A 75 6.45 -21.84 -2.20
N SER A 76 7.33 -21.11 -1.52
CA SER A 76 8.08 -19.96 -2.04
C SER A 76 9.49 -20.37 -2.42
N ARG A 77 9.65 -21.28 -3.39
CA ARG A 77 10.97 -21.49 -4.01
C ARG A 77 11.39 -20.21 -4.75
N PRO A 78 12.60 -19.67 -4.53
CA PRO A 78 13.20 -18.76 -5.50
C PRO A 78 13.37 -19.59 -6.78
N ARG A 79 12.51 -19.37 -7.78
CA ARG A 79 12.79 -19.91 -9.12
C ARG A 79 14.02 -19.18 -9.63
N ASP A 80 15.03 -19.97 -9.97
CA ASP A 80 16.27 -19.51 -10.58
C ASP A 80 16.01 -18.45 -11.66
N VAL A 81 16.78 -17.38 -11.60
CA VAL A 81 16.80 -16.25 -12.54
C VAL A 81 17.29 -16.69 -13.94
N ILE A 82 17.53 -17.99 -14.16
CA ILE A 82 18.07 -18.53 -15.39
C ILE A 82 16.91 -18.90 -16.33
N ALA A 83 16.68 -18.02 -17.29
CA ALA A 83 15.85 -18.20 -18.48
C ALA A 83 14.35 -18.51 -18.26
N SER A 84 13.65 -17.69 -17.46
CA SER A 84 12.20 -17.55 -17.63
C SER A 84 11.91 -16.54 -18.75
N PRO A 85 10.85 -16.73 -19.57
CA PRO A 85 10.36 -15.68 -20.47
C PRO A 85 10.15 -14.39 -19.68
N PRO A 86 10.29 -13.20 -20.30
CA PRO A 86 10.33 -11.93 -19.56
C PRO A 86 9.10 -11.80 -18.67
N ALA A 87 9.32 -11.92 -17.36
CA ALA A 87 8.26 -11.85 -16.37
C ALA A 87 7.52 -10.52 -16.55
N ARG A 88 6.20 -10.58 -16.73
CA ARG A 88 5.40 -9.38 -16.95
C ARG A 88 5.07 -8.75 -15.61
N LEU A 89 5.36 -7.46 -15.51
CA LEU A 89 4.96 -6.64 -14.39
C LEU A 89 3.59 -6.02 -14.70
N TRP A 90 2.69 -6.10 -13.74
CA TRP A 90 1.34 -5.57 -13.81
C TRP A 90 1.10 -4.58 -12.70
N ARG A 91 0.47 -3.45 -13.02
CA ARG A 91 -0.19 -2.60 -12.04
C ARG A 91 -1.61 -3.08 -11.87
N VAL A 92 -1.91 -3.51 -10.66
CA VAL A 92 -3.25 -3.90 -10.22
C VAL A 92 -3.78 -2.76 -9.36
N ARG A 93 -4.99 -2.30 -9.65
CA ARG A 93 -5.72 -1.41 -8.74
C ARG A 93 -7.03 -2.07 -8.38
N ALA A 94 -7.32 -2.19 -7.10
CA ALA A 94 -8.57 -2.75 -6.61
C ALA A 94 -9.11 -1.87 -5.48
N GLN A 95 -10.39 -1.56 -5.52
CA GLN A 95 -11.07 -0.99 -4.38
C GLN A 95 -11.50 -2.10 -3.43
N VAL A 96 -11.12 -1.98 -2.18
CA VAL A 96 -11.31 -2.97 -1.13
C VAL A 96 -12.13 -2.34 -0.01
N ARG A 97 -13.02 -3.12 0.60
CA ARG A 97 -13.70 -2.67 1.82
C ARG A 97 -12.67 -2.54 2.93
N ASP A 98 -12.76 -1.48 3.71
CA ASP A 98 -11.92 -1.26 4.88
C ASP A 98 -12.35 -2.18 6.04
N THR A 99 -12.07 -3.47 5.87
CA THR A 99 -12.37 -4.53 6.85
C THR A 99 -11.19 -5.50 6.92
N PRO A 100 -10.80 -5.98 8.12
CA PRO A 100 -9.69 -6.90 8.27
C PRO A 100 -9.82 -8.14 7.38
N GLY A 101 -8.70 -8.55 6.75
CA GLY A 101 -8.61 -9.77 5.96
C GLY A 101 -8.88 -9.62 4.46
N GLN A 102 -9.47 -8.52 4.00
CA GLN A 102 -9.74 -8.33 2.56
C GLN A 102 -8.46 -8.22 1.72
N LEU A 103 -7.48 -7.45 2.18
CA LEU A 103 -6.18 -7.37 1.50
C LEU A 103 -5.45 -8.72 1.51
N ALA A 104 -5.60 -9.50 2.59
CA ALA A 104 -5.05 -10.85 2.67
C ALA A 104 -5.69 -11.79 1.64
N ALA A 105 -7.00 -11.68 1.41
CA ALA A 105 -7.70 -12.43 0.37
C ALA A 105 -7.18 -12.08 -1.04
N LEU A 106 -6.97 -10.79 -1.32
CA LEU A 106 -6.36 -10.36 -2.59
C LEU A 106 -4.94 -10.90 -2.76
N ALA A 107 -4.12 -10.79 -1.72
CA ALA A 107 -2.75 -11.30 -1.74
C ALA A 107 -2.71 -12.82 -1.95
N ALA A 108 -3.61 -13.57 -1.30
CA ALA A 108 -3.76 -15.01 -1.49
C ALA A 108 -4.18 -15.35 -2.92
N ALA A 109 -5.10 -14.60 -3.53
CA ALA A 109 -5.51 -14.80 -4.92
C ALA A 109 -4.36 -14.55 -5.91
N ILE A 110 -3.55 -13.50 -5.68
CA ILE A 110 -2.34 -13.23 -6.48
C ILE A 110 -1.34 -14.37 -6.34
N ALA A 111 -1.09 -14.85 -5.12
CA ALA A 111 -0.17 -15.95 -4.86
C ALA A 111 -0.67 -17.26 -5.50
N ALA A 112 -1.97 -17.54 -5.46
CA ALA A 112 -2.58 -18.71 -6.12
C ALA A 112 -2.45 -18.65 -7.65
N ALA A 113 -2.47 -17.45 -8.23
CA ALA A 113 -2.16 -17.23 -9.65
C ALA A 113 -0.65 -17.31 -9.96
N GLY A 114 0.21 -17.54 -8.96
CA GLY A 114 1.67 -17.61 -9.08
C GLY A 114 2.36 -16.25 -9.15
N GLY A 115 1.66 -15.16 -8.84
CA GLY A 115 2.19 -13.81 -8.85
C GLY A 115 3.01 -13.47 -7.61
N ASN A 116 3.98 -12.56 -7.77
CA ASN A 116 4.76 -12.00 -6.68
C ASN A 116 4.48 -10.51 -6.52
N ILE A 117 4.09 -10.06 -5.33
CA ILE A 117 3.79 -8.66 -5.04
C ILE A 117 5.11 -7.92 -4.77
N MET A 118 5.43 -6.95 -5.60
CA MET A 118 6.65 -6.15 -5.56
C MET A 118 6.51 -4.89 -4.72
N SER A 119 5.33 -4.28 -4.76
CA SER A 119 5.00 -3.07 -4.04
C SER A 119 3.50 -3.03 -3.79
N LEU A 120 3.13 -2.44 -2.66
CA LEU A 120 1.75 -2.19 -2.25
C LEU A 120 1.67 -0.76 -1.75
N ASN A 121 0.71 -0.01 -2.29
CA ASN A 121 0.37 1.32 -1.81
C ASN A 121 -1.15 1.39 -1.60
N SER A 122 -1.55 1.71 -0.38
CA SER A 122 -2.95 1.76 0.03
C SER A 122 -3.39 3.21 0.18
N GLN A 123 -4.46 3.60 -0.51
CA GLN A 123 -4.97 4.96 -0.51
C GLN A 123 -6.42 4.97 -0.02
N SER A 124 -6.72 5.72 1.04
CA SER A 124 -8.10 5.87 1.51
C SER A 124 -8.87 6.81 0.57
N ASP A 125 -10.03 6.35 0.10
CA ASP A 125 -10.96 7.14 -0.72
C ASP A 125 -12.37 7.13 -0.11
N LEU A 126 -13.24 8.05 -0.56
CA LEU A 126 -14.59 8.25 0.01
C LEU A 126 -15.48 6.98 -0.03
N GLY A 127 -15.18 6.02 -0.92
CA GLY A 127 -15.91 4.76 -1.09
C GLY A 127 -15.23 3.51 -0.50
N GLY A 128 -14.08 3.67 0.15
CA GLY A 128 -13.25 2.59 0.69
C GLY A 128 -11.78 2.78 0.37
N THR A 129 -10.98 1.75 0.61
CA THR A 129 -9.54 1.78 0.39
C THR A 129 -9.24 1.34 -1.04
N VAL A 130 -8.46 2.12 -1.77
CA VAL A 130 -7.95 1.80 -3.10
C VAL A 130 -6.54 1.29 -2.95
N ASP A 131 -6.35 -0.01 -3.15
CA ASP A 131 -5.04 -0.66 -3.09
C ASP A 131 -4.45 -0.73 -4.50
N GLU A 132 -3.23 -0.19 -4.63
CA GLU A 132 -2.41 -0.28 -5.83
C GLU A 132 -1.27 -1.28 -5.57
N LEU A 133 -1.22 -2.34 -6.36
CA LEU A 133 -0.24 -3.41 -6.24
C LEU A 133 0.55 -3.55 -7.53
N TYR A 134 1.87 -3.67 -7.41
CA TYR A 134 2.73 -4.05 -8.54
C TYR A 134 3.03 -5.54 -8.45
N VAL A 135 2.54 -6.32 -9.42
CA VAL A 135 2.61 -7.79 -9.39
C VAL A 135 3.47 -8.28 -10.54
N ARG A 136 4.52 -9.05 -10.21
CA ARG A 136 5.32 -9.77 -11.19
C ARG A 136 4.74 -11.15 -11.42
N MET A 137 4.37 -11.45 -12.66
CA MET A 137 3.87 -12.77 -13.05
C MET A 137 4.96 -13.58 -13.77
N PRO A 138 5.19 -14.84 -13.38
CA PRO A 138 6.25 -15.68 -13.97
C PRO A 138 5.93 -16.15 -15.39
N ALA A 139 4.66 -16.16 -15.78
CA ALA A 139 4.19 -16.50 -17.13
C ALA A 139 3.22 -15.42 -17.65
N PRO A 140 3.10 -15.26 -18.97
CA PRO A 140 2.10 -14.37 -19.56
C PRO A 140 0.70 -14.92 -19.29
N ILE A 141 0.08 -14.45 -18.20
CA ILE A 141 -1.34 -14.65 -17.95
C ILE A 141 -2.14 -13.53 -18.64
N PRO A 142 -3.33 -13.83 -19.21
CA PRO A 142 -4.25 -12.79 -19.65
C PRO A 142 -4.65 -11.90 -18.48
N ALA A 143 -4.70 -10.58 -18.69
CA ALA A 143 -5.09 -9.62 -17.65
C ALA A 143 -6.46 -9.96 -17.05
N GLU A 144 -7.39 -10.44 -17.88
CA GLU A 144 -8.73 -10.86 -17.49
C GLU A 144 -8.74 -11.99 -16.45
N THR A 145 -7.78 -12.91 -16.51
CA THR A 145 -7.66 -13.99 -15.52
C THR A 145 -7.31 -13.41 -14.16
N LEU A 146 -6.42 -12.42 -14.11
CA LEU A 146 -6.07 -11.74 -12.88
C LEU A 146 -7.24 -10.89 -12.36
N VAL A 147 -7.94 -10.18 -13.25
CA VAL A 147 -9.17 -9.43 -12.91
C VAL A 147 -10.20 -10.36 -12.26
N ARG A 148 -10.53 -11.49 -12.90
CA ARG A 148 -11.50 -12.46 -12.37
C ARG A 148 -11.09 -13.00 -11.00
N ALA A 149 -9.82 -13.39 -10.83
CA ALA A 149 -9.31 -13.90 -9.57
C ALA A 149 -9.45 -12.86 -8.43
N LEU A 150 -9.04 -11.62 -8.69
CA LEU A 150 -9.10 -10.52 -7.72
C LEU A 150 -10.54 -10.11 -7.40
N THR A 151 -11.43 -10.07 -8.40
CA THR A 151 -12.85 -9.80 -8.17
C THR A 151 -13.49 -10.90 -7.32
N SER A 152 -13.17 -12.17 -7.58
CA SER A 152 -13.67 -13.29 -6.76
C SER A 152 -13.16 -13.26 -5.31
N ALA A 153 -12.00 -12.64 -5.09
CA ALA A 153 -11.39 -12.43 -3.77
C ALA A 153 -11.92 -11.18 -3.04
N GLY A 154 -12.92 -10.48 -3.59
CA GLY A 154 -13.57 -9.32 -2.96
C GLY A 154 -13.13 -7.95 -3.48
N GLY A 155 -12.25 -7.90 -4.49
CA GLY A 155 -11.87 -6.65 -5.15
C GLY A 155 -13.02 -6.05 -5.96
N ARG A 156 -13.28 -4.75 -5.78
CA ARG A 156 -14.22 -3.95 -6.58
C ARG A 156 -13.44 -3.03 -7.51
N GLU A 157 -14.04 -2.65 -8.63
CA GLU A 157 -13.42 -1.75 -9.64
C GLU A 157 -11.98 -2.19 -10.00
N VAL A 158 -11.78 -3.50 -10.16
CA VAL A 158 -10.46 -4.08 -10.40
C VAL A 158 -9.98 -3.68 -11.80
N SER A 159 -8.81 -3.08 -11.87
CA SER A 159 -8.11 -2.77 -13.11
C SER A 159 -6.72 -3.40 -13.09
N VAL A 160 -6.31 -3.94 -14.24
CA VAL A 160 -5.03 -4.60 -14.42
C VAL A 160 -4.41 -4.04 -15.70
N LEU A 161 -3.32 -3.30 -15.55
CA LEU A 161 -2.60 -2.67 -16.66
C LEU A 161 -1.14 -3.14 -16.68
N PRO A 162 -0.50 -3.27 -17.85
CA PRO A 162 0.93 -3.51 -17.92
C PRO A 162 1.69 -2.41 -17.18
N ALA A 163 2.75 -2.79 -16.48
CA ALA A 163 3.60 -1.87 -15.74
C ALA A 163 5.08 -2.04 -16.10
N THR A 164 5.87 -1.01 -15.79
CA THR A 164 7.32 -0.98 -16.04
C THR A 164 8.09 -0.90 -14.71
N MET A 165 9.36 -1.31 -14.70
CA MET A 165 10.18 -1.25 -13.48
C MET A 165 10.33 0.18 -12.92
N HIS A 166 10.29 1.20 -13.77
CA HIS A 166 10.34 2.60 -13.32
C HIS A 166 9.13 2.99 -12.44
N GLN A 167 8.02 2.26 -12.54
CA GLN A 167 6.84 2.47 -11.70
C GLN A 167 6.94 1.75 -10.34
N LEU A 168 7.97 0.92 -10.09
CA LEU A 168 8.26 0.36 -8.76
C LEU A 168 8.94 1.36 -7.83
N VAL A 169 9.45 2.48 -8.35
CA VAL A 169 10.05 3.52 -7.52
C VAL A 169 9.00 3.97 -6.50
N ASP A 170 9.42 4.03 -5.24
CA ASP A 170 8.56 4.48 -4.15
C ASP A 170 7.88 5.83 -4.49
N PRO A 171 6.54 5.90 -4.43
CA PRO A 171 5.79 7.10 -4.81
C PRO A 171 6.20 8.35 -4.03
N ILE A 172 6.60 8.21 -2.76
CA ILE A 172 7.03 9.34 -1.92
C ILE A 172 8.36 9.88 -2.42
N THR A 173 9.34 9.00 -2.63
CA THR A 173 10.65 9.34 -3.21
C THR A 173 10.50 10.02 -4.57
N ARG A 174 9.64 9.49 -5.46
CA ARG A 174 9.35 10.09 -6.76
C ARG A 174 8.73 11.48 -6.62
N ALA A 175 7.77 11.67 -5.71
CA ALA A 175 7.15 12.97 -5.47
C ALA A 175 8.16 14.01 -4.96
N LEU A 176 9.09 13.63 -4.09
CA LEU A 176 10.15 14.53 -3.59
C LEU A 176 11.13 14.94 -4.69
N LEU A 177 11.54 14.00 -5.56
CA LEU A 177 12.40 14.30 -6.71
C LEU A 177 11.70 15.26 -7.69
N LEU A 178 10.41 15.03 -7.95
CA LEU A 178 9.61 15.92 -8.79
C LEU A 178 9.46 17.31 -8.15
N ALA A 179 9.20 17.39 -6.85
CA ALA A 179 9.14 18.66 -6.12
C ALA A 179 10.46 19.42 -6.19
N SER A 180 11.59 18.74 -5.98
CA SER A 180 12.93 19.34 -6.13
C SER A 180 13.16 19.85 -7.55
N SER A 181 12.70 19.12 -8.58
CA SER A 181 12.84 19.54 -9.98
C SER A 181 12.01 20.78 -10.33
N VAL A 182 10.84 20.95 -9.68
CA VAL A 182 9.97 22.12 -9.81
C VAL A 182 10.58 23.32 -9.10
N GLY A 183 11.22 23.14 -7.95
CA GLY A 183 11.94 24.23 -7.28
C GLY A 183 13.16 24.72 -8.06
N ALA A 184 13.81 23.84 -8.84
CA ALA A 184 14.87 24.25 -9.76
C ALA A 184 14.35 24.94 -11.02
N ASP A 185 13.15 24.60 -11.49
CA ASP A 185 12.51 25.19 -12.67
C ASP A 185 10.97 25.12 -12.56
N PRO A 186 10.30 26.23 -12.18
CA PRO A 186 8.84 26.27 -12.04
C PRO A 186 8.07 25.88 -13.32
N ARG A 187 8.67 26.02 -14.50
CA ARG A 187 8.04 25.65 -15.79
C ARG A 187 7.80 24.14 -15.91
N ARG A 188 8.47 23.32 -15.08
CA ARG A 188 8.30 21.86 -15.05
C ARG A 188 7.05 21.41 -14.32
N LEU A 189 6.33 22.29 -13.62
CA LEU A 189 5.15 21.94 -12.82
C LEU A 189 4.12 21.07 -13.57
N PRO A 190 3.70 21.39 -14.81
CA PRO A 190 2.71 20.55 -15.52
C PRO A 190 3.23 19.13 -15.79
N ALA A 191 4.49 19.01 -16.21
CA ALA A 191 5.12 17.72 -16.47
C ALA A 191 5.33 16.92 -15.18
N ALA A 192 5.70 17.60 -14.09
CA ALA A 192 5.86 17.00 -12.78
C ALA A 192 4.53 16.47 -12.22
N LEU A 193 3.44 17.22 -12.35
CA LEU A 193 2.10 16.77 -11.95
C LEU A 193 1.62 15.58 -12.80
N ALA A 194 1.84 15.62 -14.12
CA ALA A 194 1.53 14.50 -15.01
C ALA A 194 2.31 13.23 -14.61
N ALA A 195 3.61 13.37 -14.36
CA ALA A 195 4.48 12.27 -13.93
C ALA A 195 4.14 11.74 -12.54
N MET A 196 3.82 12.62 -11.58
CA MET A 196 3.46 12.25 -10.20
C MET A 196 2.16 11.44 -10.14
N LEU A 197 1.22 11.73 -11.04
CA LEU A 197 -0.10 11.12 -11.06
C LEU A 197 -0.27 10.01 -12.11
N ASP A 198 0.80 9.69 -12.84
CA ASP A 198 0.78 8.75 -13.99
C ASP A 198 -0.35 9.09 -14.98
N ALA A 199 -0.42 10.38 -15.35
CA ALA A 199 -1.48 10.96 -16.17
C ALA A 199 -0.90 11.72 -17.36
N HIS A 200 -1.74 11.99 -18.35
CA HIS A 200 -1.37 12.70 -19.58
C HIS A 200 -1.97 14.11 -19.59
N PRO A 201 -1.22 15.13 -20.02
CA PRO A 201 -1.77 16.48 -20.16
C PRO A 201 -2.81 16.51 -21.29
N LEU A 202 -3.95 17.17 -21.05
CA LEU A 202 -4.97 17.42 -22.07
C LEU A 202 -4.97 18.89 -22.51
N PRO A 203 -5.23 19.16 -23.80
CA PRO A 203 -5.53 20.51 -24.27
C PRO A 203 -6.80 21.08 -23.61
N ALA A 204 -6.90 22.41 -23.58
CA ALA A 204 -8.06 23.12 -23.07
C ALA A 204 -9.36 22.73 -23.82
N GLY A 205 -10.50 22.79 -23.12
CA GLY A 205 -11.83 22.63 -23.73
C GLY A 205 -12.44 21.21 -23.72
N ARG A 206 -11.69 20.16 -23.33
CA ARG A 206 -12.26 18.80 -23.19
C ARG A 206 -13.19 18.66 -21.98
N ALA A 207 -14.25 17.87 -22.13
CA ALA A 207 -15.30 17.65 -21.13
C ALA A 207 -14.74 17.08 -19.81
N ARG A 208 -15.39 17.42 -18.69
CA ARG A 208 -14.99 16.98 -17.35
C ARG A 208 -15.48 15.54 -17.14
N SER A 209 -14.56 14.65 -16.76
CA SER A 209 -14.81 13.25 -16.42
C SER A 209 -14.19 12.96 -15.05
N ARG A 210 -14.58 11.85 -14.39
CA ARG A 210 -13.89 11.33 -13.20
C ARG A 210 -12.43 10.95 -13.48
N GLU A 211 -12.10 10.73 -14.74
CA GLU A 211 -10.75 10.45 -15.25
C GLU A 211 -9.96 11.71 -15.59
N THR A 212 -10.50 12.91 -15.31
CA THR A 212 -9.87 14.19 -15.63
C THR A 212 -9.74 15.04 -14.37
N LEU A 213 -8.51 15.45 -14.06
CA LEU A 213 -8.19 16.39 -12.98
C LEU A 213 -7.87 17.77 -13.57
N LEU A 214 -8.54 18.80 -13.06
CA LEU A 214 -8.32 20.20 -13.43
C LEU A 214 -7.69 20.92 -12.23
N LEU A 215 -6.49 21.46 -12.43
CA LEU A 215 -5.75 22.24 -11.44
C LEU A 215 -5.60 23.66 -11.97
N ALA A 216 -6.02 24.65 -11.18
CA ALA A 216 -5.92 26.05 -11.53
C ALA A 216 -4.88 26.73 -10.63
N PRO A 217 -3.63 26.92 -11.09
CA PRO A 217 -2.67 27.73 -10.35
C PRO A 217 -3.15 29.18 -10.23
N ALA A 218 -2.69 29.90 -9.20
CA ALA A 218 -3.00 31.32 -9.01
C ALA A 218 -2.44 32.17 -10.16
N THR A 219 -1.29 31.76 -10.71
CA THR A 219 -0.62 32.38 -11.86
C THR A 219 -0.44 31.34 -12.97
N GLY A 220 -0.63 31.75 -14.22
CA GLY A 220 -0.45 30.88 -15.39
C GLY A 220 -1.71 30.17 -15.87
N ARG A 221 -1.52 29.16 -16.73
CA ARG A 221 -2.63 28.46 -17.41
C ARG A 221 -3.14 27.28 -16.57
N PRO A 222 -4.45 26.98 -16.61
CA PRO A 222 -5.00 25.80 -15.95
C PRO A 222 -4.39 24.52 -16.53
N ILE A 223 -4.00 23.61 -15.64
CA ILE A 223 -3.40 22.32 -15.95
C ILE A 223 -4.51 21.27 -15.94
N ARG A 224 -4.68 20.56 -17.06
CA ARG A 224 -5.64 19.46 -17.21
C ARG A 224 -4.89 18.15 -17.38
N LEU A 225 -5.18 17.18 -16.54
CA LEU A 225 -4.58 15.85 -16.57
C LEU A 225 -5.66 14.81 -16.77
N HIS A 226 -5.37 13.81 -17.60
CA HIS A 226 -6.27 12.71 -17.90
C HIS A 226 -5.59 11.37 -17.74
N ARG A 227 -6.30 10.44 -17.10
CA ARG A 227 -5.84 9.08 -16.87
C ARG A 227 -6.93 8.08 -17.29
N PRO A 228 -6.80 7.47 -18.48
CA PRO A 228 -7.82 6.56 -19.01
C PRO A 228 -8.11 5.40 -18.07
N GLY A 229 -9.39 5.11 -17.82
CA GLY A 229 -9.84 3.96 -17.03
C GLY A 229 -9.52 3.99 -15.54
N LEU A 230 -8.92 5.08 -15.03
CA LEU A 230 -8.45 5.19 -13.65
C LEU A 230 -8.77 6.56 -13.05
N PRO A 231 -9.91 6.70 -12.33
CA PRO A 231 -10.28 7.96 -11.70
C PRO A 231 -9.25 8.42 -10.66
N PHE A 232 -9.18 9.73 -10.43
CA PHE A 232 -8.28 10.30 -9.43
C PHE A 232 -8.86 10.16 -8.01
N THR A 233 -8.05 9.70 -7.06
CA THR A 233 -8.45 9.60 -5.65
C THR A 233 -8.39 10.96 -4.96
N ALA A 234 -9.04 11.07 -3.80
CA ALA A 234 -8.90 12.23 -2.92
C ALA A 234 -7.43 12.49 -2.53
N THR A 235 -6.66 11.43 -2.24
CA THR A 235 -5.23 11.55 -1.88
C THR A 235 -4.39 12.05 -3.06
N GLU A 236 -4.62 11.55 -4.27
CA GLU A 236 -3.94 12.02 -5.48
C GLU A 236 -4.22 13.52 -5.74
N THR A 237 -5.49 13.91 -5.59
CA THR A 237 -5.91 15.31 -5.72
C THR A 237 -5.23 16.19 -4.67
N ALA A 238 -5.19 15.76 -3.40
CA ALA A 238 -4.53 16.49 -2.33
C ALA A 238 -3.02 16.68 -2.59
N ARG A 239 -2.30 15.63 -3.04
CA ARG A 239 -0.88 15.74 -3.41
C ARG A 239 -0.65 16.74 -4.54
N ALA A 240 -1.52 16.73 -5.55
CA ALA A 240 -1.44 17.67 -6.66
C ALA A 240 -1.62 19.13 -6.20
N LEU A 241 -2.58 19.38 -5.31
CA LEU A 241 -2.80 20.70 -4.72
C LEU A 241 -1.62 21.16 -3.85
N VAL A 242 -1.00 20.25 -3.09
CA VAL A 242 0.21 20.55 -2.31
C VAL A 242 1.39 20.90 -3.21
N MET A 243 1.58 20.19 -4.32
CA MET A 243 2.62 20.51 -5.31
C MET A 243 2.38 21.90 -5.95
N LEU A 244 1.12 22.24 -6.23
CA LEU A 244 0.72 23.54 -6.75
C LEU A 244 1.05 24.67 -5.77
N GLU A 245 0.73 24.48 -4.49
CA GLU A 245 1.03 25.43 -3.42
C GLU A 245 2.54 25.57 -3.17
N LEU A 246 3.29 24.46 -3.25
CA LEU A 246 4.74 24.49 -3.17
C LEU A 246 5.34 25.33 -4.30
N ALA A 247 4.92 25.10 -5.55
CA ALA A 247 5.39 25.87 -6.70
C ALA A 247 5.07 27.36 -6.54
N ARG A 248 3.87 27.70 -6.05
CA ARG A 248 3.48 29.09 -5.76
C ARG A 248 4.42 29.76 -4.76
N ARG A 249 4.78 29.07 -3.67
CA ARG A 249 5.70 29.61 -2.65
C ARG A 249 7.13 29.78 -3.14
N LEU A 250 7.55 28.97 -4.11
CA LEU A 250 8.89 29.05 -4.69
C LEU A 250 8.98 30.17 -5.75
N ASP A 251 7.86 30.57 -6.34
CA ASP A 251 7.75 31.72 -7.24
C ASP A 251 7.60 33.06 -6.48
N ASP A 252 7.07 33.03 -5.25
CA ASP A 252 7.00 34.23 -4.39
C ASP A 252 8.44 34.65 -4.00
N PRO A 253 8.86 35.90 -4.29
CA PRO A 253 10.19 36.37 -3.91
C PRO A 253 10.33 36.34 -2.38
N CYS A 254 11.44 35.80 -1.90
CA CYS A 254 11.77 35.80 -0.47
C CYS A 254 11.78 37.26 0.02
N PRO A 255 11.06 37.61 1.11
CA PRO A 255 11.22 38.92 1.71
C PRO A 255 12.65 39.01 2.26
N THR A 256 13.49 39.80 1.57
CA THR A 256 14.85 40.18 2.00
C THR A 256 14.81 41.04 3.25
#